data_AF-A0A9E1XP91-F1
#
_entry.id   AF-A0A9E1XP91-F1
#
_cell.length_a   1.000
_cell.length_b   1.000
_cell.length_c   1.000
_cell.angle_alpha   90.00
_cell.angle_beta   90.00
_cell.angle_gamma   90.00
#
_symmetry.space_group_name_H-M   'P 1'
#
loop_
_entity.id
_entity.type
_entity.pdbx_description
1 polymer ?
#
loop_
_entity_poly.entity_id
_entity_poly.type
_entity_poly.pdbx_seq_one_letter_code
_entity_poly.pdbx_strand_id
1 'polypeptide(L)' 'MSGKRRSNLTGFAFLAPNMTGFLVFTLIPVTAAFGLSLFEWNLFQPPQFVGLRNFVDLLGISSD' A
#
# COMPACT_ATOMS: atom_id res chain seq x y z
N MET A 1 -39.97 -17.20 0.03
CA MET A 1 -39.29 -15.93 -0.31
C MET A 1 -37.83 -16.24 -0.62
N SER A 2 -37.50 -16.60 -1.87
CA SER A 2 -36.20 -17.19 -2.20
C SER A 2 -35.26 -16.18 -2.89
N GLY A 3 -34.15 -15.86 -2.24
CA GLY A 3 -32.85 -15.68 -2.89
C GLY A 3 -32.62 -14.50 -3.84
N LYS A 4 -32.92 -13.25 -3.45
CA LYS A 4 -32.45 -12.05 -4.19
C LYS A 4 -30.95 -11.76 -3.91
N ARG A 5 -30.06 -12.72 -4.21
CA ARG A 5 -28.58 -12.55 -4.15
C ARG A 5 -27.94 -12.25 -5.50
N ARG A 6 -28.69 -12.31 -6.61
CA ARG A 6 -28.16 -12.11 -7.97
C ARG A 6 -28.16 -10.67 -8.49
N SER A 7 -28.69 -9.70 -7.74
CA SER A 7 -28.80 -8.29 -8.21
C SER A 7 -27.60 -7.40 -7.86
N ASN A 8 -26.70 -7.84 -6.97
CA ASN A 8 -25.61 -6.97 -6.49
C ASN A 8 -24.34 -7.09 -7.33
N LEU A 9 -24.15 -8.18 -8.08
CA LEU A 9 -22.95 -8.36 -8.91
C LEU A 9 -22.91 -7.34 -10.05
N THR A 10 -24.05 -7.01 -10.65
CA THR A 10 -24.13 -6.02 -11.74
C THR A 10 -23.85 -4.61 -11.23
N GLY A 11 -24.38 -4.26 -10.05
CA GLY A 11 -24.05 -2.99 -9.39
C GLY A 11 -22.56 -2.87 -9.04
N PHE A 12 -21.96 -3.95 -8.54
CA PHE A 12 -20.51 -4.02 -8.35
C PHE A 12 -19.74 -3.94 -9.66
N ALA A 13 -20.21 -4.53 -10.76
CA ALA A 13 -19.55 -4.45 -12.06
C ALA A 13 -19.55 -3.03 -12.64
N PHE A 14 -20.62 -2.24 -12.41
CA PHE A 14 -20.65 -0.81 -12.77
C PHE A 14 -19.77 0.05 -11.87
N LEU A 15 -19.64 -0.30 -10.59
CA LEU A 15 -18.79 0.40 -9.64
C LEU A 15 -17.31 0.01 -9.78
N ALA A 16 -17.03 -1.23 -10.18
CA ALA A 16 -15.71 -1.82 -10.31
C ALA A 16 -14.72 -0.98 -11.11
N PRO A 17 -15.03 -0.45 -12.31
CA PRO A 17 -14.05 0.35 -13.06
C PRO A 17 -13.66 1.64 -12.33
N ASN A 18 -14.63 2.34 -11.72
CA ASN A 18 -14.36 3.54 -10.94
C ASN A 18 -13.55 3.22 -9.67
N MET A 19 -13.97 2.20 -8.92
CA MET A 19 -13.23 1.75 -7.74
C MET A 19 -11.83 1.27 -8.10
N THR A 20 -11.66 0.56 -9.21
CA THR A 20 -10.37 0.06 -9.66
C THR A 20 -9.45 1.21 -10.03
N GLY A 21 -9.92 2.21 -10.77
CA GLY A 21 -9.16 3.41 -11.07
C GLY A 21 -8.70 4.13 -9.80
N PHE A 22 -9.62 4.32 -8.84
CA PHE A 22 -9.31 4.91 -7.54
C PHE A 22 -8.28 4.08 -6.75
N LEU A 23 -8.48 2.76 -6.69
CA LEU A 23 -7.60 1.85 -5.97
C LEU A 23 -6.20 1.84 -6.59
N VAL A 24 -6.09 1.81 -7.92
CA VAL A 24 -4.82 1.82 -8.63
C VAL A 24 -4.10 3.15 -8.39
N PHE A 25 -4.78 4.28 -8.53
CA PHE A 25 -4.19 5.60 -8.25
C PHE A 25 -3.78 5.79 -6.80
N THR A 26 -4.40 5.09 -5.85
CA THR A 26 -4.06 5.15 -4.43
C THR A 26 -2.96 4.14 -4.08
N LEU A 27 -3.11 2.88 -4.51
CA LEU A 27 -2.21 1.79 -4.19
C LEU A 27 -0.84 1.95 -4.85
N ILE A 28 -0.76 2.49 -6.07
CA ILE A 28 0.52 2.73 -6.73
C ILE A 28 1.43 3.63 -5.86
N PRO A 29 1.04 4.87 -5.51
CA PRO A 29 1.90 5.74 -4.69
C PRO A 29 2.06 5.21 -3.27
N VAL A 30 1.04 4.57 -2.68
CA VAL A 30 1.17 3.95 -1.35
C VAL A 30 2.20 2.84 -1.35
N THR A 31 2.17 1.95 -2.35
CA THR A 31 3.14 0.84 -2.46
C THR A 31 4.53 1.37 -2.80
N ALA A 32 4.63 2.41 -3.61
CA ALA A 32 5.90 3.08 -3.89
C ALA A 32 6.50 3.71 -2.62
N ALA A 33 5.69 4.43 -1.83
CA ALA A 33 6.12 5.01 -0.55
C ALA A 33 6.50 3.93 0.46
N PHE A 34 5.73 2.84 0.52
CA PHE A 34 6.04 1.68 1.35
C PHE A 34 7.37 1.04 0.92
N GLY A 35 7.58 0.86 -0.38
CA GLY A 35 8.86 0.38 -0.93
C GLY A 35 10.01 1.30 -0.53
N LEU A 36 9.87 2.61 -0.71
CA LEU A 36 10.86 3.61 -0.32
C LEU A 36 11.18 3.58 1.18
N SER A 37 10.21 3.26 2.05
CA SER A 37 10.46 3.11 3.50
C SER A 37 11.40 1.97 3.87
N LEU A 38 11.56 0.98 2.97
CA LEU A 38 12.54 -0.11 3.12
C LEU A 38 13.95 0.29 2.68
N PHE A 39 14.10 1.47 2.07
CA PHE A 39 15.39 2.04 1.70
C PHE A 39 15.75 3.15 2.68
N GLU A 40 17.02 3.24 3.00
CA GLU A 40 17.57 4.38 3.71
C GLU A 40 18.00 5.42 2.69
N TRP A 41 17.30 6.54 2.69
CA TRP A 41 17.56 7.68 1.82
C TRP A 41 18.24 8.77 2.63
N ASN A 42 19.52 9.00 2.37
CA ASN A 42 20.27 10.14 2.88
C ASN A 42 20.56 11.10 1.73
N LEU A 43 20.40 12.41 1.93
CA LEU A 43 20.65 13.41 0.87
C LEU A 43 22.08 13.36 0.31
N PHE A 44 23.01 12.79 1.05
CA PHE A 44 24.44 12.71 0.73
C PHE A 44 24.92 11.29 0.37
N GLN A 45 24.05 10.28 0.40
CA GLN A 45 24.40 8.89 0.15
C GLN A 45 23.43 8.26 -0.86
N PRO A 46 23.89 7.34 -1.70
CA PRO A 46 22.98 6.60 -2.59
C PRO A 46 21.98 5.79 -1.77
N PRO A 47 20.74 5.58 -2.27
CA PRO A 47 19.72 4.83 -1.55
C PRO A 47 20.18 3.40 -1.29
N GLN A 48 20.23 3.01 -0.02
CA GLN A 48 20.61 1.65 0.38
C GLN A 48 19.37 0.87 0.80
N PHE A 49 19.24 -0.36 0.33
CA PHE A 49 18.16 -1.24 0.77
C PHE A 49 18.48 -1.77 2.17
N VAL A 50 17.76 -1.28 3.18
CA VAL A 50 17.96 -1.67 4.60
C VAL A 50 16.85 -2.57 5.12
N GLY A 51 15.85 -2.87 4.29
CA GLY A 51 14.73 -3.76 4.63
C GLY A 51 13.90 -3.20 5.78
N LEU A 52 13.66 -4.01 6.81
CA LEU A 52 12.85 -3.61 7.97
C LEU A 52 13.65 -2.85 9.05
N ARG A 53 14.93 -2.54 8.81
CA ARG A 53 15.79 -1.89 9.81
C ARG A 53 15.24 -0.55 10.27
N ASN A 54 14.75 0.28 9.34
CA ASN A 54 14.06 1.54 9.65
C ASN A 54 12.88 1.35 10.63
N PHE A 55 12.13 0.26 10.51
CA PHE A 55 11.00 -0.03 11.41
C PHE A 55 11.48 -0.51 12.79
N VAL A 56 12.55 -1.30 12.85
CA VAL A 56 13.15 -1.77 14.10
C VAL A 56 13.72 -0.60 14.90
N ASP A 57 14.37 0.35 14.22
CA ASP A 57 14.90 1.58 14.84
C ASP A 57 13.76 2.47 15.38
N LEU A 58 12.67 2.64 14.61
CA LEU A 58 11.49 3.38 15.08
C LEU A 58 10.79 2.74 16.28
N LEU A 59 10.88 1.40 16.41
CA LEU A 59 10.31 0.67 17.54
C LEU A 59 11.18 0.75 18.81
N GLY A 60 12.33 1.44 18.77
CA GLY A 60 13.19 1.67 19.93
C GLY A 60 13.92 0.41 20.43
N ILE A 61 13.99 -0.64 19.61
CA ILE A 61 14.74 -1.86 19.91
C ILE A 61 16.25 -1.57 19.93
N SER A 62 16.70 -0.53 19.21
CA SER A 62 18.03 0.08 19.35
C SER A 62 18.07 0.99 20.59
N SER A 63 17.97 0.37 21.76
CA SER A 63 18.25 1.01 23.05
C SER A 63 19.75 0.92 23.36
N ASP A 64 20.56 1.81 22.78
CA ASP A 64 21.92 2.12 23.22
C ASP A 64 22.22 3.62 23.00
#